data_AF-A0A821IXJ5-F1
#
_entry.id   AF-A0A821IXJ5-F1
#
_cell.length_a   1.000
_cell.length_b   1.000
_cell.length_c   1.000
_cell.angle_alpha   90.00
_cell.angle_beta   90.00
_cell.angle_gamma   90.00
#
_symmetry.space_group_name_H-M   'P 1'
#
loop_
_entity.id
_entity.type
_entity.pdbx_description
1 polymer ?
#
loop_
_entity_poly.entity_id
_entity_poly.type
_entity_poly.pdbx_seq_one_letter_code
_entity_poly.pdbx_strand_id
1 'polypeptide(L)'
;MTRIHPNRSVSGVHWPVGQATALQNLVIEMSREEMTQHRGLWIESGSGGFMSDLTFYGGQICAFLGNQQFTSRNMAFFECQTAIRQIWNWNWLYKSISINNCGIGIDMSVQPGQNETVGGLTILDSHFYNTRIGIITSANAQSMPPSAGQILLDNVHFDKTPVAVQSPAGEIILQGNQRINSWGQGHVYTPSSRNYTFIRGLLPPPNKSALLMEGSKLLEDSKP
;
A
#
# COMPACT_ATOMS: atom_id res chain seq x y z
N MET A 1 -23.53 9.77 -6.36
CA MET A 1 -23.86 8.45 -5.75
C MET A 1 -24.21 7.49 -6.88
N THR A 2 -23.60 6.30 -6.90
CA THR A 2 -23.72 5.35 -8.02
C THR A 2 -25.13 4.77 -8.11
N ARG A 3 -25.61 4.42 -9.32
CA ARG A 3 -26.92 3.73 -9.50
C ARG A 3 -26.91 2.26 -9.03
N ILE A 4 -25.73 1.67 -8.84
CA ILE A 4 -25.58 0.32 -8.31
C ILE A 4 -25.81 0.37 -6.80
N HIS A 5 -26.69 -0.52 -6.31
CA HIS A 5 -27.01 -0.62 -4.90
C HIS A 5 -25.76 -1.02 -4.08
N PRO A 6 -25.48 -0.39 -2.93
CA PRO A 6 -24.26 -0.60 -2.14
C PRO A 6 -23.95 -2.07 -1.83
N ASN A 7 -24.95 -2.87 -1.45
CA ASN A 7 -24.79 -4.31 -1.17
C ASN A 7 -24.42 -5.19 -2.37
N ARG A 8 -24.31 -4.64 -3.58
CA ARG A 8 -23.90 -5.41 -4.75
C ARG A 8 -22.40 -5.35 -4.89
N SER A 9 -21.77 -6.52 -4.85
CA SER A 9 -20.37 -6.66 -5.25
C SER A 9 -20.22 -6.31 -6.74
N VAL A 10 -19.41 -5.29 -7.02
CA VAL A 10 -19.05 -4.84 -8.36
C VAL A 10 -17.62 -4.32 -8.35
N SER A 11 -16.87 -4.55 -9.41
CA SER A 11 -15.55 -3.93 -9.63
C SER A 11 -15.64 -2.94 -10.80
N GLY A 12 -15.09 -1.74 -10.64
CA GLY A 12 -15.06 -0.74 -11.71
C GLY A 12 -14.16 -1.17 -12.86
N VAL A 13 -12.94 -1.61 -12.54
CA VAL A 13 -11.96 -2.11 -13.52
C VAL A 13 -11.45 -3.47 -13.08
N HIS A 14 -11.56 -4.46 -13.96
CA HIS A 14 -10.87 -5.75 -13.83
C HIS A 14 -9.61 -5.71 -14.69
N TRP A 15 -8.42 -5.79 -14.08
CA TRP A 15 -7.14 -5.47 -14.74
C TRP A 15 -6.04 -6.54 -14.56
N PRO A 16 -6.28 -7.82 -14.90
CA PRO A 16 -5.26 -8.87 -14.85
C PRO A 16 -4.34 -8.78 -16.08
N VAL A 17 -3.23 -8.04 -15.96
CA VAL A 17 -2.38 -7.67 -17.10
C VAL A 17 -0.90 -8.05 -16.92
N GLY A 18 -0.17 -8.01 -18.05
CA GLY A 18 1.29 -8.10 -18.15
C GLY A 18 1.98 -6.74 -18.31
N GLN A 19 3.26 -6.75 -18.70
CA GLN A 19 4.06 -5.55 -18.95
C GLN A 19 3.53 -4.70 -20.12
N ALA A 20 4.08 -3.49 -20.28
CA ALA A 20 3.69 -2.52 -21.31
C ALA A 20 2.20 -2.11 -21.26
N THR A 21 1.59 -2.19 -20.06
CA THR A 21 0.23 -1.72 -19.79
C THR A 21 0.25 -0.60 -18.76
N ALA A 22 -0.70 0.33 -18.88
CA ALA A 22 -0.88 1.40 -17.92
C ALA A 22 -2.34 1.78 -17.69
N LEU A 23 -2.66 2.16 -16.46
CA LEU A 23 -3.81 3.01 -16.15
C LEU A 23 -3.28 4.38 -15.77
N GLN A 24 -3.88 5.42 -16.35
CA GLN A 24 -3.49 6.81 -16.12
C GLN A 24 -4.74 7.69 -16.10
N ASN A 25 -4.77 8.66 -15.19
CA ASN A 25 -5.77 9.73 -15.14
C ASN A 25 -7.23 9.20 -15.08
N LEU A 26 -7.50 8.33 -14.09
CA LEU A 26 -8.84 7.79 -13.86
C LEU A 26 -9.41 8.27 -12.53
N VAL A 27 -10.71 8.57 -12.53
CA VAL A 27 -11.49 8.80 -11.32
C VAL A 27 -12.51 7.67 -11.18
N ILE A 28 -12.50 6.99 -10.05
CA ILE A 28 -13.39 5.86 -9.74
C ILE A 28 -14.24 6.21 -8.54
N GLU A 29 -15.53 6.42 -8.77
CA GLU A 29 -16.51 6.75 -7.73
C GLU A 29 -17.36 5.54 -7.34
N MET A 30 -17.42 5.27 -6.04
CA MET A 30 -18.18 4.18 -5.44
C MET A 30 -19.13 4.69 -4.35
N SER A 31 -19.99 3.80 -3.84
CA SER A 31 -20.84 4.12 -2.69
C SER A 31 -20.00 4.30 -1.42
N ARG A 32 -20.38 5.26 -0.58
CA ARG A 32 -19.78 5.51 0.75
C ARG A 32 -20.60 4.92 1.89
N GLU A 33 -21.70 4.24 1.57
CA GLU A 33 -22.55 3.63 2.58
C GLU A 33 -21.81 2.47 3.28
N GLU A 34 -22.07 2.30 4.58
CA GLU A 34 -21.37 1.32 5.43
C GLU A 34 -21.47 -0.12 4.90
N MET A 35 -22.59 -0.47 4.29
CA MET A 35 -22.88 -1.79 3.73
C MET A 35 -22.34 -1.99 2.30
N THR A 36 -21.55 -1.06 1.76
CA THR A 36 -21.03 -1.17 0.40
C THR A 36 -20.16 -2.42 0.21
N GLN A 37 -20.30 -3.06 -0.95
CA GLN A 37 -19.45 -4.15 -1.45
C GLN A 37 -18.71 -3.73 -2.73
N HIS A 38 -18.70 -2.44 -3.05
CA HIS A 38 -18.09 -1.93 -4.27
C HIS A 38 -16.56 -2.00 -4.19
N ARG A 39 -15.95 -2.31 -5.33
CA ARG A 39 -14.50 -2.29 -5.53
C ARG A 39 -14.15 -1.40 -6.71
N GLY A 40 -13.07 -0.63 -6.59
CA GLY A 40 -12.67 0.28 -7.64
C GLY A 40 -11.90 -0.45 -8.72
N LEU A 41 -10.72 -0.94 -8.32
CA LEU A 41 -9.80 -1.71 -9.14
C LEU A 41 -9.65 -3.13 -8.59
N TRP A 42 -9.73 -4.12 -9.47
CA TRP A 42 -9.55 -5.52 -9.14
C TRP A 42 -8.47 -6.15 -10.03
N ILE A 43 -7.41 -6.65 -9.40
CA ILE A 43 -6.31 -7.39 -10.01
C ILE A 43 -6.10 -8.64 -9.16
N GLU A 44 -6.41 -9.82 -9.68
CA GLU A 44 -6.21 -11.10 -9.02
C GLU A 44 -4.91 -11.78 -9.43
N SER A 45 -4.36 -11.45 -10.61
CA SER A 45 -3.11 -12.01 -11.10
C SER A 45 -2.45 -11.14 -12.18
N GLY A 46 -1.25 -11.56 -12.62
CA GLY A 46 -0.55 -10.98 -13.77
C GLY A 46 0.95 -10.79 -13.51
N SER A 47 1.61 -10.09 -14.44
CA SER A 47 3.03 -9.71 -14.37
C SER A 47 3.20 -8.26 -14.82
N GLY A 48 2.74 -7.38 -13.96
CA GLY A 48 2.26 -6.06 -14.28
C GLY A 48 3.32 -5.02 -14.59
N GLY A 49 2.79 -3.83 -14.88
CA GLY A 49 3.47 -2.66 -15.41
C GLY A 49 3.30 -1.44 -14.49
N PHE A 50 2.62 -0.40 -14.98
CA PHE A 50 2.65 0.93 -14.36
C PHE A 50 1.26 1.56 -14.15
N MET A 51 1.00 2.19 -13.01
CA MET A 51 -0.23 2.95 -12.75
C MET A 51 0.11 4.33 -12.22
N SER A 52 -0.53 5.37 -12.76
CA SER A 52 -0.40 6.73 -12.24
C SER A 52 -1.71 7.50 -12.22
N ASP A 53 -1.78 8.51 -11.36
CA ASP A 53 -2.82 9.55 -11.43
C ASP A 53 -4.23 8.97 -11.30
N LEU A 54 -4.42 8.05 -10.36
CA LEU A 54 -5.70 7.40 -10.09
C LEU A 54 -6.34 7.99 -8.84
N THR A 55 -7.61 8.36 -8.90
CA THR A 55 -8.37 8.86 -7.75
C THR A 55 -9.56 7.95 -7.46
N PHE A 56 -9.70 7.53 -6.21
CA PHE A 56 -10.77 6.65 -5.73
C PHE A 56 -11.60 7.34 -4.65
N TYR A 57 -12.92 7.23 -4.74
CA TYR A 57 -13.87 7.78 -3.78
C TYR A 57 -14.85 6.70 -3.28
N GLY A 58 -14.92 6.51 -1.96
CA GLY A 58 -15.83 5.53 -1.33
C GLY A 58 -15.44 4.08 -1.59
N GLY A 59 -16.34 3.16 -1.32
CA GLY A 59 -16.19 1.73 -1.59
C GLY A 59 -15.68 0.91 -0.41
N GLN A 60 -15.93 -0.39 -0.49
CA GLN A 60 -15.45 -1.34 0.52
C GLN A 60 -13.93 -1.47 0.40
N ILE A 61 -13.47 -1.65 -0.84
CA ILE A 61 -12.05 -1.79 -1.17
C ILE A 61 -11.78 -0.96 -2.43
N CYS A 62 -11.02 0.13 -2.30
CA CYS A 62 -10.73 0.97 -3.46
C CYS A 62 -9.86 0.23 -4.49
N ALA A 63 -8.80 -0.45 -4.05
CA ALA A 63 -7.96 -1.29 -4.90
C ALA A 63 -7.71 -2.66 -4.27
N PHE A 64 -8.11 -3.73 -4.95
CA PHE A 64 -7.91 -5.14 -4.55
C PHE A 64 -6.86 -5.76 -5.47
N LEU A 65 -5.62 -5.92 -4.98
CA LEU A 65 -4.42 -6.02 -5.82
C LEU A 65 -3.61 -7.29 -5.55
N GLY A 66 -3.40 -8.08 -6.60
CA GLY A 66 -2.61 -9.31 -6.61
C GLY A 66 -1.88 -9.48 -7.94
N ASN A 67 -0.56 -9.37 -7.94
CA ASN A 67 0.25 -9.43 -9.16
C ASN A 67 1.73 -9.67 -8.81
N GLN A 68 2.54 -10.27 -9.69
CA GLN A 68 3.97 -10.49 -9.43
C GLN A 68 4.68 -9.20 -9.01
N GLN A 69 4.53 -8.15 -9.81
CA GLN A 69 5.09 -6.84 -9.52
C GLN A 69 4.29 -5.70 -10.16
N PHE A 70 4.38 -4.52 -9.56
CA PHE A 70 3.87 -3.28 -10.14
C PHE A 70 4.60 -2.06 -9.58
N THR A 71 4.61 -0.99 -10.38
CA THR A 71 4.90 0.36 -9.88
C THR A 71 3.63 1.22 -9.96
N SER A 72 3.21 1.77 -8.84
CA SER A 72 2.04 2.62 -8.74
C SER A 72 2.42 3.95 -8.09
N ARG A 73 2.13 5.06 -8.76
CA ARG A 73 2.42 6.38 -8.20
C ARG A 73 1.27 7.37 -8.29
N ASN A 74 1.31 8.44 -7.51
CA ASN A 74 0.33 9.52 -7.51
C ASN A 74 -1.13 9.01 -7.50
N MET A 75 -1.45 8.17 -6.52
CA MET A 75 -2.82 7.66 -6.34
C MET A 75 -3.46 8.27 -5.10
N ALA A 76 -4.70 8.71 -5.22
CA ALA A 76 -5.45 9.33 -4.13
C ALA A 76 -6.68 8.49 -3.77
N PHE A 77 -6.86 8.24 -2.47
CA PHE A 77 -7.94 7.43 -1.93
C PHE A 77 -8.70 8.25 -0.90
N PHE A 78 -10.02 8.33 -1.04
CA PHE A 78 -10.88 9.11 -0.17
C PHE A 78 -12.05 8.27 0.34
N GLU A 79 -12.22 8.21 1.65
CA GLU A 79 -13.41 7.65 2.30
C GLU A 79 -13.66 6.17 1.95
N CYS A 80 -12.60 5.42 1.65
CA CYS A 80 -12.64 3.97 1.47
C CYS A 80 -12.71 3.28 2.84
N GLN A 81 -13.44 2.17 2.97
CA GLN A 81 -13.29 1.34 4.18
C GLN A 81 -11.87 0.78 4.26
N THR A 82 -11.37 0.23 3.15
CA THR A 82 -9.97 -0.10 2.92
C THR A 82 -9.50 0.53 1.61
N ALA A 83 -8.43 1.34 1.64
CA ALA A 83 -7.92 1.95 0.41
C ALA A 83 -7.26 0.90 -0.51
N ILE A 84 -6.34 0.10 0.03
CA ILE A 84 -5.63 -0.95 -0.71
C ILE A 84 -5.71 -2.26 0.05
N ARG A 85 -6.24 -3.31 -0.58
CA ARG A 85 -6.10 -4.70 -0.15
C ARG A 85 -5.07 -5.38 -1.05
N GLN A 86 -3.86 -5.59 -0.55
CA GLN A 86 -2.80 -6.31 -1.27
C GLN A 86 -2.92 -7.80 -0.96
N ILE A 87 -3.42 -8.61 -1.89
CA ILE A 87 -3.69 -10.03 -1.66
C ILE A 87 -2.48 -10.94 -1.91
N TRP A 88 -1.60 -10.58 -2.85
CA TRP A 88 -0.33 -11.25 -3.08
C TRP A 88 0.59 -10.36 -3.94
N ASN A 89 1.89 -10.56 -3.84
CA ASN A 89 2.88 -10.08 -4.81
C ASN A 89 4.23 -10.77 -4.59
N TRP A 90 5.19 -10.51 -5.47
CA TRP A 90 6.61 -10.67 -5.13
C TRP A 90 7.17 -9.36 -4.58
N ASN A 91 6.83 -8.23 -5.21
CA ASN A 91 7.08 -6.89 -4.68
C ASN A 91 6.16 -5.85 -5.32
N TRP A 92 5.81 -4.78 -4.59
CA TRP A 92 5.07 -3.64 -5.16
C TRP A 92 5.64 -2.32 -4.68
N LEU A 93 5.86 -1.39 -5.61
CA LEU A 93 6.28 -0.03 -5.30
C LEU A 93 5.08 0.92 -5.32
N TYR A 94 4.82 1.58 -4.20
CA TYR A 94 3.91 2.70 -4.08
C TYR A 94 4.71 3.98 -3.88
N LYS A 95 4.50 4.98 -4.73
CA LYS A 95 5.13 6.30 -4.58
C LYS A 95 4.08 7.39 -4.58
N SER A 96 4.19 8.36 -3.68
CA SER A 96 3.31 9.54 -3.68
C SER A 96 1.83 9.18 -3.63
N ILE A 97 1.48 8.14 -2.86
CA ILE A 97 0.06 7.84 -2.59
C ILE A 97 -0.46 8.73 -1.47
N SER A 98 -1.73 9.11 -1.58
CA SER A 98 -2.45 9.88 -0.57
C SER A 98 -3.70 9.11 -0.15
N ILE A 99 -3.79 8.77 1.13
CA ILE A 99 -4.93 8.04 1.69
C ILE A 99 -5.59 8.95 2.73
N ASN A 100 -6.85 9.29 2.51
CA ASN A 100 -7.55 10.33 3.25
C ASN A 100 -8.89 9.83 3.78
N ASN A 101 -9.10 9.95 5.09
CA ASN A 101 -10.38 9.61 5.74
C ASN A 101 -10.79 8.14 5.53
N CYS A 102 -9.82 7.22 5.47
CA CYS A 102 -10.08 5.79 5.28
C CYS A 102 -10.11 5.02 6.60
N GLY A 103 -10.80 3.89 6.64
CA GLY A 103 -10.74 2.97 7.78
C GLY A 103 -9.37 2.30 7.91
N ILE A 104 -8.91 1.70 6.81
CA ILE A 104 -7.59 1.09 6.68
C ILE A 104 -6.93 1.66 5.42
N GLY A 105 -5.66 2.04 5.51
CA GLY A 105 -4.89 2.43 4.35
C GLY A 105 -4.50 1.23 3.50
N ILE A 106 -3.61 0.37 4.00
CA ILE A 106 -3.15 -0.81 3.28
C ILE A 106 -3.35 -2.05 4.16
N ASP A 107 -4.11 -3.02 3.67
CA ASP A 107 -4.18 -4.35 4.27
C ASP A 107 -3.43 -5.36 3.40
N MET A 108 -2.26 -5.77 3.88
CA MET A 108 -1.43 -6.82 3.27
C MET A 108 -1.41 -8.10 4.10
N SER A 109 -2.32 -8.24 5.07
CA SER A 109 -2.32 -9.38 5.98
C SER A 109 -2.98 -10.63 5.39
N VAL A 110 -2.60 -11.78 5.95
CA VAL A 110 -3.28 -13.06 5.75
C VAL A 110 -4.07 -13.46 6.99
N GLN A 111 -4.97 -14.43 6.85
CA GLN A 111 -5.72 -14.98 7.98
C GLN A 111 -4.78 -15.72 8.95
N PRO A 112 -5.12 -15.78 10.25
CA PRO A 112 -4.35 -16.55 11.22
C PRO A 112 -4.13 -18.00 10.76
N GLY A 113 -2.88 -18.48 10.87
CA GLY A 113 -2.49 -19.83 10.46
C GLY A 113 -2.20 -20.00 8.97
N GLN A 114 -2.28 -18.93 8.17
CA GLN A 114 -1.86 -18.94 6.76
C GLN A 114 -0.43 -18.42 6.60
N ASN A 115 0.24 -18.89 5.55
CA ASN A 115 1.52 -18.34 5.12
C ASN A 115 1.31 -16.97 4.45
N GLU A 116 2.33 -16.12 4.51
CA GLU A 116 2.33 -14.82 3.86
C GLU A 116 2.28 -14.97 2.34
N THR A 117 1.38 -14.22 1.70
CA THR A 117 1.22 -14.22 0.24
C THR A 117 1.78 -12.95 -0.41
N VAL A 118 1.99 -11.89 0.37
CA VAL A 118 2.58 -10.64 -0.09
C VAL A 118 4.08 -10.71 0.16
N GLY A 119 4.90 -10.69 -0.88
CA GLY A 119 6.36 -10.70 -0.75
C GLY A 119 6.88 -9.42 -0.11
N GLY A 120 6.50 -8.26 -0.63
CA GLY A 120 6.94 -6.99 -0.07
C GLY A 120 6.25 -5.75 -0.65
N LEU A 121 6.28 -4.68 0.15
CA LEU A 121 5.83 -3.35 -0.22
C LEU A 121 6.94 -2.33 0.00
N THR A 122 7.22 -1.50 -1.00
CA THR A 122 8.03 -0.29 -0.84
C THR A 122 7.12 0.91 -0.98
N ILE A 123 7.06 1.78 0.03
CA ILE A 123 6.16 2.93 0.08
C ILE A 123 6.99 4.19 0.27
N LEU A 124 6.98 5.05 -0.75
CA LEU A 124 7.80 6.25 -0.83
C LEU A 124 6.94 7.51 -0.87
N ASP A 125 7.38 8.59 -0.22
CA ASP A 125 6.86 9.95 -0.43
C ASP A 125 5.34 10.10 -0.26
N SER A 126 4.75 9.32 0.66
CA SER A 126 3.31 9.10 0.75
C SER A 126 2.69 9.75 2.00
N HIS A 127 1.37 9.94 1.98
CA HIS A 127 0.64 10.61 3.05
C HIS A 127 -0.63 9.84 3.43
N PHE A 128 -0.77 9.54 4.71
CA PHE A 128 -1.97 8.96 5.31
C PHE A 128 -2.55 10.02 6.24
N TYR A 129 -3.75 10.52 5.94
CA TYR A 129 -4.40 11.61 6.65
C TYR A 129 -5.75 11.17 7.20
N ASN A 130 -5.95 11.35 8.51
CA ASN A 130 -7.20 11.01 9.19
C ASN A 130 -7.67 9.58 8.89
N THR A 131 -6.71 8.65 8.82
CA THR A 131 -6.96 7.24 8.56
C THR A 131 -6.84 6.49 9.88
N ARG A 132 -7.79 5.62 10.22
CA ARG A 132 -7.75 4.94 11.54
C ARG A 132 -6.52 4.05 11.70
N ILE A 133 -6.18 3.29 10.66
CA ILE A 133 -5.01 2.40 10.61
C ILE A 133 -4.28 2.59 9.29
N GLY A 134 -2.98 2.92 9.34
CA GLY A 134 -2.13 3.05 8.16
C GLY A 134 -1.98 1.73 7.41
N ILE A 135 -1.27 0.76 8.00
CA ILE A 135 -0.94 -0.53 7.38
C ILE A 135 -1.24 -1.68 8.35
N ILE A 136 -1.86 -2.76 7.85
CA ILE A 136 -2.01 -4.03 8.56
C ILE A 136 -1.10 -5.08 7.92
N THR A 137 -0.27 -5.72 8.73
CA THR A 137 0.65 -6.80 8.31
C THR A 137 0.63 -7.96 9.29
N SER A 138 0.51 -9.19 8.79
CA SER A 138 0.61 -10.42 9.60
C SER A 138 2.05 -10.90 9.80
N ALA A 139 3.00 -10.36 9.02
CA ALA A 139 4.34 -10.91 8.93
C ALA A 139 5.17 -10.67 10.19
N ASN A 140 5.81 -11.72 10.69
CA ASN A 140 6.65 -11.74 11.89
C ASN A 140 7.89 -12.63 11.65
N ALA A 141 8.73 -12.79 12.67
CA ALA A 141 9.99 -13.53 12.55
C ALA A 141 9.82 -15.04 12.23
N GLN A 142 8.62 -15.59 12.38
CA GLN A 142 8.27 -16.99 12.08
C GLN A 142 7.46 -17.13 10.78
N SER A 143 7.21 -16.03 10.06
CA SER A 143 6.45 -16.06 8.81
C SER A 143 7.11 -16.92 7.74
N MET A 144 6.27 -17.55 6.91
CA MET A 144 6.69 -18.33 5.76
C MET A 144 6.07 -17.77 4.47
N PRO A 145 6.82 -17.71 3.36
CA PRO A 145 8.26 -17.93 3.29
C PRO A 145 9.04 -16.89 4.12
N PRO A 146 10.28 -17.18 4.58
CA PRO A 146 10.96 -16.37 5.60
C PRO A 146 11.09 -14.87 5.28
N SER A 147 11.15 -14.53 3.99
CA SER A 147 11.33 -13.16 3.52
C SER A 147 10.04 -12.49 3.04
N ALA A 148 8.87 -13.09 3.24
CA ALA A 148 7.61 -12.46 2.84
C ALA A 148 7.11 -11.45 3.88
N GLY A 149 6.22 -10.57 3.43
CA GLY A 149 5.61 -9.51 4.22
C GLY A 149 6.56 -8.35 4.54
N GLN A 150 7.55 -8.11 3.67
CA GLN A 150 8.47 -6.99 3.85
C GLN A 150 7.76 -5.65 3.65
N ILE A 151 8.18 -4.66 4.43
CA ILE A 151 7.73 -3.28 4.26
C ILE A 151 8.95 -2.38 4.34
N LEU A 152 9.12 -1.50 3.35
CA LEU A 152 10.00 -0.35 3.43
C LEU A 152 9.15 0.91 3.38
N LEU A 153 9.22 1.73 4.42
CA LEU A 153 8.65 3.07 4.45
C LEU A 153 9.79 4.08 4.31
N ASP A 154 9.65 5.02 3.39
CA ASP A 154 10.58 6.13 3.23
C ASP A 154 9.80 7.41 2.94
N ASN A 155 10.01 8.43 3.77
CA ASN A 155 9.34 9.72 3.68
C ASN A 155 7.80 9.59 3.67
N VAL A 156 7.27 8.80 4.62
CA VAL A 156 5.82 8.56 4.75
C VAL A 156 5.28 9.34 5.93
N HIS A 157 4.29 10.19 5.69
CA HIS A 157 3.66 10.99 6.73
C HIS A 157 2.34 10.37 7.17
N PHE A 158 2.22 10.05 8.45
CA PHE A 158 0.97 9.61 9.08
C PHE A 158 0.45 10.78 9.92
N ASP A 159 -0.50 11.54 9.36
CA ASP A 159 -1.12 12.70 10.01
C ASP A 159 -2.54 12.35 10.46
N LYS A 160 -2.88 12.69 11.70
CA LYS A 160 -4.14 12.26 12.36
C LYS A 160 -4.45 10.78 12.17
N THR A 161 -3.39 9.98 12.07
CA THR A 161 -3.41 8.54 11.82
C THR A 161 -2.61 7.92 12.95
N PRO A 162 -3.25 7.54 14.07
CA PRO A 162 -2.54 7.19 15.31
C PRO A 162 -1.74 5.88 15.21
N VAL A 163 -2.15 4.97 14.33
CA VAL A 163 -1.50 3.68 14.11
C VAL A 163 -0.91 3.66 12.70
N ALA A 164 0.42 3.68 12.58
CA ALA A 164 1.08 3.59 11.27
C ALA A 164 1.12 2.14 10.78
N VAL A 165 1.51 1.19 11.64
CA VAL A 165 1.55 -0.24 11.32
C VAL A 165 1.01 -1.04 12.50
N GLN A 166 0.14 -2.02 12.25
CA GLN A 166 -0.34 -2.96 13.26
C GLN A 166 -0.44 -4.40 12.74
N SER A 167 -0.52 -5.35 13.67
CA SER A 167 -0.89 -6.73 13.37
C SER A 167 -2.40 -6.90 13.19
N PRO A 168 -2.87 -8.03 12.61
CA PRO A 168 -4.30 -8.34 12.54
C PRO A 168 -4.96 -8.49 13.92
N ALA A 169 -4.16 -8.79 14.96
CA ALA A 169 -4.63 -8.89 16.33
C ALA A 169 -4.72 -7.52 17.05
N GLY A 170 -4.38 -6.42 16.37
CA GLY A 170 -4.45 -5.06 16.92
C GLY A 170 -3.21 -4.63 17.70
N GLU A 171 -2.12 -5.41 17.67
CA GLU A 171 -0.84 -5.00 18.24
C GLU A 171 -0.24 -3.88 17.39
N ILE A 172 0.05 -2.73 18.02
CA ILE A 172 0.70 -1.61 17.33
C ILE A 172 2.19 -1.93 17.14
N ILE A 173 2.61 -2.05 15.88
CA ILE A 173 3.99 -2.32 15.47
C ILE A 173 4.76 -1.00 15.30
N LEU A 174 4.10 0.02 14.76
CA LEU A 174 4.67 1.36 14.59
C LEU A 174 3.60 2.41 14.91
N GLN A 175 3.92 3.32 15.84
CA GLN A 175 3.08 4.46 16.18
C GLN A 175 3.00 5.44 15.01
N GLY A 176 1.82 6.01 14.76
CA GLY A 176 1.60 7.03 13.75
C GLY A 176 1.69 8.45 14.32
N ASN A 177 0.88 9.38 13.78
CA ASN A 177 0.91 10.82 14.10
C ASN A 177 2.30 11.45 13.99
N GLN A 178 3.06 11.01 12.99
CA GLN A 178 4.43 11.46 12.75
C GLN A 178 4.84 11.23 11.29
N ARG A 179 5.93 11.88 10.89
CA ARG A 179 6.63 11.57 9.65
C ARG A 179 7.67 10.49 9.90
N ILE A 180 7.61 9.43 9.11
CA ILE A 180 8.59 8.35 9.08
C ILE A 180 9.60 8.65 7.98
N ASN A 181 10.83 8.98 8.36
CA ASN A 181 11.91 9.23 7.40
C ASN A 181 12.37 7.94 6.73
N SER A 182 12.65 6.91 7.52
CA SER A 182 12.89 5.55 7.01
C SER A 182 12.61 4.50 8.09
N TRP A 183 11.88 3.45 7.73
CA TRP A 183 11.54 2.34 8.61
C TRP A 183 11.39 1.06 7.80
N GLY A 184 11.77 -0.08 8.38
CA GLY A 184 11.71 -1.37 7.73
C GLY A 184 11.07 -2.46 8.60
N GLN A 185 10.35 -3.35 7.93
CA GLN A 185 9.98 -4.68 8.40
C GLN A 185 10.56 -5.74 7.45
N GLY A 186 11.30 -6.70 7.99
CA GLY A 186 11.84 -7.83 7.22
C GLY A 186 13.31 -8.10 7.52
N HIS A 187 13.98 -8.78 6.59
CA HIS A 187 15.40 -9.15 6.72
C HIS A 187 16.31 -7.99 6.30
N VAL A 188 17.12 -7.51 7.24
CA VAL A 188 18.14 -6.49 6.96
C VAL A 188 19.52 -7.11 7.03
N TYR A 189 20.38 -6.65 6.12
CA TYR A 189 21.78 -7.07 5.99
C TYR A 189 22.69 -5.88 6.20
N THR A 190 23.89 -6.12 6.72
CA THR A 190 24.96 -5.13 6.82
C THR A 190 26.10 -5.49 5.87
N PRO A 191 26.95 -4.52 5.46
CA PRO A 191 28.08 -4.82 4.58
C PRO A 191 29.03 -5.90 5.14
N SER A 192 29.06 -6.06 6.47
CA SER A 192 29.96 -6.99 7.17
C SER A 192 29.37 -8.38 7.43
N SER A 193 28.09 -8.63 7.13
CA SER A 193 27.44 -9.91 7.46
C SER A 193 26.37 -10.32 6.44
N ARG A 194 26.39 -11.62 6.08
CA ARG A 194 25.32 -12.27 5.30
C ARG A 194 24.24 -12.89 6.18
N ASN A 195 24.38 -12.85 7.50
CA ASN A 195 23.31 -13.26 8.41
C ASN A 195 22.23 -12.17 8.43
N TYR A 196 20.98 -12.59 8.36
CA TYR A 196 19.85 -11.68 8.53
C TYR A 196 19.26 -11.77 9.93
N THR A 197 18.56 -10.72 10.32
CA THR A 197 17.62 -10.74 11.44
C THR A 197 16.32 -10.12 10.93
N PHE A 198 15.20 -10.74 11.27
CA PHE A 198 13.91 -10.09 11.06
C PHE A 198 13.82 -8.90 12.02
N ILE A 199 13.70 -7.70 11.47
CA ILE A 199 13.55 -6.48 12.25
C ILE A 199 12.21 -5.81 11.95
N ARG A 200 11.79 -4.97 12.88
CA ARG A 200 10.75 -3.95 12.75
C ARG A 200 11.29 -2.70 13.40
N GLY A 201 11.77 -1.73 12.62
CA GLY A 201 12.49 -0.62 13.21
C GLY A 201 12.90 0.48 12.25
N LEU A 202 13.34 1.60 12.83
CA LEU A 202 13.89 2.72 12.08
C LEU A 202 15.15 2.28 11.33
N LEU A 203 15.30 2.80 10.12
CA LEU A 203 16.46 2.59 9.28
C LEU A 203 17.20 3.92 9.07
N PRO A 204 18.50 3.90 8.78
CA PRO A 204 19.18 5.06 8.23
C PRO A 204 18.50 5.47 6.91
N PRO A 205 18.02 6.71 6.77
CA PRO A 205 17.44 7.16 5.52
C PRO A 205 18.45 7.02 4.37
N PRO A 206 18.03 6.52 3.20
CA PRO A 206 18.93 6.41 2.06
C PRO A 206 19.37 7.79 1.61
N ASN A 207 20.63 7.90 1.16
CA ASN A 207 21.12 9.13 0.55
C ASN A 207 20.42 9.33 -0.81
N LYS A 208 19.68 10.43 -0.94
CA LYS A 208 19.00 10.82 -2.17
C LYS A 208 19.67 12.08 -2.71
N SER A 209 20.28 11.97 -3.88
CA SER A 209 20.86 13.13 -4.56
C SER A 209 19.80 14.18 -4.82
N ALA A 210 20.09 15.46 -4.57
CA ALA A 210 19.18 16.57 -4.84
C ALA A 210 18.78 16.64 -6.33
N LEU A 211 19.58 16.09 -7.25
CA LEU A 211 19.25 16.00 -8.67
C LEU A 211 18.09 15.03 -8.98
N LEU A 212 17.76 14.13 -8.05
CA LEU A 212 16.64 13.19 -8.18
C LEU A 212 15.38 13.68 -7.45
N MET A 213 15.42 14.87 -6.86
CA MET A 213 14.37 15.36 -5.97
C MET A 213 13.60 16.51 -6.61
N GLU A 214 12.29 16.53 -6.38
CA GLU A 214 11.41 17.68 -6.57
C GLU A 214 10.86 18.08 -5.19
N GLY A 215 11.38 19.19 -4.65
CA GLY A 215 11.10 19.59 -3.26
C GLY A 215 11.53 18.50 -2.27
N SER A 216 10.58 17.97 -1.49
CA SER A 216 10.84 16.93 -0.49
C SER A 216 10.58 15.50 -0.99
N LYS A 217 10.30 15.31 -2.28
CA LYS A 217 9.94 14.00 -2.86
C LYS A 217 10.89 13.65 -4.00
N LEU A 218 10.98 12.37 -4.36
CA LEU A 218 11.64 11.99 -5.61
C LEU A 218 10.85 12.55 -6.79
N LEU A 219 11.56 13.02 -7.81
CA LEU A 219 11.00 13.55 -9.05
C LEU A 219 10.03 12.53 -9.67
N GLU A 220 8.87 13.00 -10.09
CA GLU A 220 7.92 12.22 -10.87
C GLU A 220 7.23 13.09 -11.91
N ASP A 221 7.02 12.55 -13.11
CA ASP A 221 6.25 13.20 -14.17
C ASP A 221 5.42 12.17 -14.90
N SER A 222 4.22 12.57 -15.31
CA SER A 222 3.28 11.72 -16.04
C SER A 222 3.53 11.80 -17.53
N LYS A 223 3.11 10.75 -18.24
CA LYS A 223 3.17 10.77 -19.69
C LYS A 223 2.32 11.97 -20.17
N PRO A 224 2.90 12.89 -20.98
CA PRO A 224 2.21 14.06 -21.49
C PRO A 224 1.06 13.71 -22.43
#